data_AF-A0A946I285-F1
#
_entry.id   AF-A0A946I285-F1
#
_cell.length_a   1.000
_cell.length_b   1.000
_cell.length_c   1.000
_cell.angle_alpha   90.00
_cell.angle_beta   90.00
_cell.angle_gamma   90.00
#
_symmetry.space_group_name_H-M   'P 1'
#
loop_
_entity.id
_entity.type
_entity.pdbx_description
1 polymer ?
#
loop_
_entity_poly.entity_id
_entity_poly.type
_entity_poly.pdbx_seq_one_letter_code
_entity_poly.pdbx_strand_id
1 'polypeptide(L)'
;MGAGSDAEREAVTGFDRSKGSNDRISVNILSYAPAHPIRALFADNGKVIAETSSPLGSTFYNVTIKGDALALKYLPGYRKRPPPRQANMLPDGIVSQGTVDIAEAWLIGPTKRYGHGVLGDGIEASGLSARLRDGRILSYQLSNASVFEDRSVRLADLDDDGRDELIVVRSYLDAGAALTVFGHKPGVEALRVVAETEPIGLPYRWLNPAAIADFDGDGRVEIALVVTPHIGGILKMYELRGRRLVEEWSRDGFSNHAMGSRIQAMAAVVDWGKGPVLYLPDAHRHGIRQVYFAEDGYRVQALPGHEQPIITALMAADLDGDGFDEVVYGLGNGELRALHRR
;
A
#
# COMPACT_ATOMS: atom_id res chain seq x y z
N MET A 1 -48.03 -65.51 -4.96
CA MET A 1 -49.38 -64.91 -4.87
C MET A 1 -49.22 -63.47 -4.40
N GLY A 2 -49.78 -62.51 -5.17
CA GLY A 2 -49.86 -61.05 -4.90
C GLY A 2 -48.58 -60.27 -5.24
N ALA A 3 -48.42 -59.64 -6.43
CA ALA A 3 -49.02 -58.38 -6.95
C ALA A 3 -48.63 -57.16 -6.08
N GLY A 4 -47.74 -56.26 -6.48
CA GLY A 4 -47.77 -55.24 -7.57
C GLY A 4 -47.42 -53.89 -6.88
N SER A 5 -46.50 -53.03 -7.33
CA SER A 5 -46.61 -52.15 -8.49
C SER A 5 -45.27 -51.53 -8.90
N ASP A 6 -45.04 -51.43 -10.20
CA ASP A 6 -44.05 -50.58 -10.85
C ASP A 6 -44.36 -49.07 -10.68
N ALA A 7 -43.31 -48.25 -10.60
CA ALA A 7 -43.30 -46.88 -11.11
C ALA A 7 -41.89 -46.52 -11.60
N GLU A 8 -41.86 -45.82 -12.73
CA GLU A 8 -40.78 -45.61 -13.68
C GLU A 8 -39.68 -44.61 -13.24
N ARG A 9 -38.43 -44.86 -13.66
CA ARG A 9 -37.56 -44.04 -14.54
C ARG A 9 -37.30 -42.59 -14.08
N GLU A 10 -36.02 -42.24 -13.95
CA GLU A 10 -35.33 -41.39 -14.95
C GLU A 10 -33.83 -41.25 -14.64
N ALA A 11 -33.02 -41.38 -15.69
CA ALA A 11 -31.61 -41.03 -15.69
C ALA A 11 -31.49 -39.50 -15.77
N VAL A 12 -30.87 -38.87 -14.77
CA VAL A 12 -30.47 -37.46 -14.88
C VAL A 12 -29.06 -37.41 -15.46
N THR A 13 -29.02 -37.31 -16.79
CA THR A 13 -27.94 -36.68 -17.52
C THR A 13 -27.93 -35.18 -17.25
N GLY A 14 -26.75 -34.60 -17.09
CA GLY A 14 -26.54 -33.15 -17.19
C GLY A 14 -26.23 -32.48 -15.85
N PHE A 15 -24.98 -32.60 -15.39
CA PHE A 15 -24.43 -31.55 -14.55
C PHE A 15 -24.05 -30.41 -15.48
N ASP A 16 -24.90 -29.39 -15.52
CA ASP A 16 -24.68 -28.13 -16.21
C ASP A 16 -23.38 -27.50 -15.71
N ARG A 17 -22.34 -27.53 -16.55
CA ARG A 17 -21.18 -26.65 -16.44
C ARG A 17 -21.57 -25.31 -17.04
N SER A 18 -22.30 -24.49 -16.30
CA SER A 18 -22.39 -23.08 -16.64
C SER A 18 -22.42 -22.19 -15.39
N LYS A 19 -21.38 -21.35 -15.35
CA LYS A 19 -21.28 -20.06 -14.65
C LYS A 19 -21.14 -20.06 -13.12
N GLY A 20 -19.99 -20.52 -12.65
CA GLY A 20 -19.29 -19.82 -11.56
C GLY A 20 -18.12 -19.05 -12.16
N SER A 21 -18.30 -17.78 -12.53
CA SER A 21 -17.19 -16.96 -13.04
C SER A 21 -16.24 -16.60 -11.91
N ASN A 22 -15.23 -17.47 -11.70
CA ASN A 22 -14.09 -17.22 -10.81
C ASN A 22 -13.13 -16.13 -11.33
N ASP A 23 -13.42 -15.48 -12.46
CA ASP A 23 -12.63 -14.40 -13.03
C ASP A 23 -13.30 -13.06 -12.73
N ARG A 24 -13.10 -12.49 -11.54
CA ARG A 24 -13.56 -11.11 -11.31
C ARG A 24 -12.63 -10.10 -12.00
N ILE A 25 -11.33 -10.37 -12.15
CA ILE A 25 -10.39 -9.42 -12.76
C ILE A 25 -9.32 -10.11 -13.61
N SER A 26 -9.64 -10.31 -14.89
CA SER A 26 -8.62 -10.67 -15.88
C SER A 26 -7.75 -9.44 -16.18
N VAL A 27 -6.44 -9.58 -16.00
CA VAL A 27 -5.46 -8.53 -16.34
C VAL A 27 -4.63 -8.95 -17.55
N ASN A 28 -4.30 -7.99 -18.39
CA ASN A 28 -3.19 -8.07 -19.33
C ASN A 28 -1.92 -7.57 -18.64
N ILE A 29 -0.82 -8.31 -18.78
CA ILE A 29 0.47 -7.89 -18.25
C ILE A 29 1.30 -7.34 -19.41
N LEU A 30 1.48 -6.02 -19.42
CA LEU A 30 2.35 -5.36 -20.37
C LEU A 30 3.78 -5.32 -19.86
N SER A 31 4.73 -5.40 -20.77
CA SER A 31 6.16 -5.46 -20.45
C SER A 31 6.93 -4.47 -21.31
N TYR A 32 7.88 -3.76 -20.71
CA TYR A 32 8.75 -2.83 -21.42
C TYR A 32 10.16 -2.88 -20.86
N ALA A 33 11.13 -3.23 -21.71
CA ALA A 33 12.55 -3.24 -21.38
C ALA A 33 13.21 -1.95 -21.90
N PRO A 34 13.49 -0.96 -21.04
CA PRO A 34 14.16 0.26 -21.46
C PRO A 34 15.64 0.04 -21.75
N ALA A 35 16.23 0.92 -22.56
CA ALA A 35 17.67 0.93 -22.80
C ALA A 35 18.51 1.25 -21.54
N HIS A 36 17.92 1.95 -20.57
CA HIS A 36 18.51 2.22 -19.26
C HIS A 36 17.59 1.73 -18.16
N PRO A 37 18.11 1.05 -17.13
CA PRO A 37 17.27 0.39 -16.12
C PRO A 37 16.48 1.40 -15.31
N ILE A 38 15.19 1.10 -15.09
CA ILE A 38 14.34 1.86 -14.18
C ILE A 38 14.72 1.52 -12.74
N ARG A 39 14.84 2.56 -11.91
CA ARG A 39 15.21 2.42 -10.50
C ARG A 39 14.17 2.93 -9.52
N ALA A 40 13.26 3.79 -9.98
CA ALA A 40 12.19 4.33 -9.15
C ALA A 40 10.99 4.74 -10.01
N LEU A 41 9.82 4.64 -9.39
CA LEU A 41 8.56 5.19 -9.86
C LEU A 41 8.01 6.12 -8.79
N PHE A 42 7.41 7.24 -9.20
CA PHE A 42 6.72 8.16 -8.29
C PHE A 42 5.70 9.00 -9.05
N ALA A 43 4.69 9.51 -8.34
CA ALA A 43 3.70 10.41 -8.90
C ALA A 43 4.22 11.86 -8.92
N ASP A 44 3.92 12.60 -9.98
CA ASP A 44 4.11 14.05 -10.06
C ASP A 44 3.10 14.66 -11.03
N ASN A 45 2.30 15.63 -10.57
CA ASN A 45 1.31 16.35 -11.39
C ASN A 45 0.39 15.43 -12.22
N GLY A 46 -0.18 14.41 -11.58
CA GLY A 46 -1.10 13.44 -12.22
C GLY A 46 -0.42 12.48 -13.19
N LYS A 47 0.91 12.36 -13.15
CA LYS A 47 1.69 11.45 -14.01
C LYS A 47 2.48 10.47 -13.19
N VAL A 48 2.70 9.29 -13.75
CA VAL A 48 3.71 8.35 -13.24
C VAL A 48 5.05 8.65 -13.88
N ILE A 49 6.01 9.08 -13.06
CA ILE A 49 7.37 9.38 -13.48
C ILE A 49 8.26 8.18 -13.21
N ALA A 50 8.89 7.67 -14.27
CA ALA A 50 9.94 6.69 -14.18
C ALA A 50 11.31 7.35 -14.22
N GLU A 51 12.16 6.93 -13.30
CA GLU A 51 13.55 7.38 -13.19
C GLU A 51 14.49 6.26 -13.60
N THR A 52 15.36 6.53 -14.57
CA THR A 52 16.45 5.63 -14.95
C THR A 52 17.76 6.04 -14.30
N SER A 53 18.68 5.09 -14.20
CA SER A 53 20.08 5.35 -13.86
C SER A 53 20.95 5.29 -15.11
N SER A 54 21.76 6.31 -15.36
CA SER A 54 22.83 6.28 -16.35
C SER A 54 24.14 6.83 -15.75
N PRO A 55 25.30 6.54 -16.35
CA PRO A 55 26.57 7.16 -15.94
C PRO A 55 26.55 8.69 -15.99
N LEU A 56 25.66 9.29 -16.78
CA LEU A 56 25.50 10.74 -16.94
C LEU A 56 24.49 11.35 -15.93
N GLY A 57 23.94 10.52 -15.04
CA GLY A 57 22.91 10.89 -14.08
C GLY A 57 21.52 10.35 -14.43
N SER A 58 20.52 10.82 -13.68
CA SER A 58 19.15 10.38 -13.80
C SER A 58 18.46 10.96 -15.02
N THR A 59 17.72 10.12 -15.73
CA THR A 59 16.81 10.56 -16.81
C THR A 59 15.38 10.22 -16.40
N PHE A 60 14.43 11.08 -16.76
CA PHE A 60 13.05 10.98 -16.32
C PHE A 60 12.11 10.84 -17.50
N TYR A 61 11.10 9.98 -17.33
CA TYR A 61 10.13 9.65 -18.36
C TYR A 61 8.74 9.65 -17.74
N ASN A 62 7.74 10.10 -18.49
CA ASN A 62 6.35 9.78 -18.19
C ASN A 62 6.07 8.36 -18.66
N VAL A 63 5.50 7.53 -17.79
CA VAL A 63 4.97 6.22 -18.17
C VAL A 63 3.60 6.44 -18.81
N THR A 64 3.35 5.77 -19.93
CA THR A 64 2.06 5.81 -20.65
C THR A 64 1.78 4.45 -21.25
N ILE A 65 0.51 4.15 -21.52
CA ILE A 65 0.09 3.05 -22.37
C ILE A 65 -0.47 3.64 -23.67
N LYS A 66 -0.18 2.99 -24.81
CA LYS A 66 -0.69 3.37 -26.14
C LYS A 66 -1.17 2.13 -26.86
N GLY A 67 -2.49 1.96 -26.96
CA GLY A 67 -3.07 0.66 -27.32
C GLY A 67 -2.62 -0.38 -26.29
N ASP A 68 -2.12 -1.53 -26.72
CA ASP A 68 -1.66 -2.58 -25.81
C ASP A 68 -0.15 -2.52 -25.49
N ALA A 69 0.47 -1.35 -25.59
CA ALA A 69 1.92 -1.19 -25.40
C ALA A 69 2.27 -0.18 -24.31
N LEU A 70 3.04 -0.64 -23.33
CA LEU A 70 3.67 0.22 -22.33
C LEU A 70 4.81 1.01 -22.99
N ALA A 71 4.87 2.31 -22.72
CA ALA A 71 5.81 3.23 -23.34
C ALA A 71 6.36 4.27 -22.35
N LEU A 72 7.58 4.72 -22.61
CA LEU A 72 8.23 5.82 -21.89
C LEU A 72 8.34 7.06 -22.76
N LYS A 73 7.74 8.16 -22.32
CA LYS A 73 7.87 9.47 -22.95
C LYS A 73 8.90 10.31 -22.21
N TYR A 74 10.04 10.57 -22.85
CA TYR A 74 11.12 11.38 -22.25
C TYR A 74 10.62 12.77 -21.83
N LEU A 75 11.08 13.22 -20.65
CA LEU A 75 10.78 14.52 -20.08
C LEU A 75 12.02 15.42 -20.11
N PRO A 76 12.28 16.14 -21.22
CA PRO A 76 13.46 16.99 -21.33
C PRO A 76 13.45 18.09 -20.28
N GLY A 77 14.57 18.23 -19.58
CA GLY A 77 14.74 19.26 -18.55
C GLY A 77 13.98 19.01 -17.24
N TYR A 78 13.26 17.89 -17.11
CA TYR A 78 12.63 17.53 -15.86
C TYR A 78 13.68 17.34 -14.77
N ARG A 79 13.39 17.93 -13.60
CA ARG A 79 14.16 17.71 -12.38
C ARG A 79 13.20 17.38 -11.27
N LYS A 80 13.44 16.25 -10.60
CA LYS A 80 12.72 15.88 -9.38
C LYS A 80 12.96 16.97 -8.34
N ARG A 81 11.90 17.68 -7.95
CA ARG A 81 11.98 18.72 -6.92
C ARG A 81 12.07 18.05 -5.56
N PRO A 82 12.94 18.53 -4.66
CA PRO A 82 12.87 18.12 -3.26
C PRO A 82 11.49 18.46 -2.70
N PRO A 83 10.85 17.57 -1.92
CA PRO A 83 9.60 17.89 -1.27
C PRO A 83 9.80 19.06 -0.28
N PRO A 84 8.75 19.86 -0.01
CA PRO A 84 8.79 20.87 1.03
C PRO A 84 9.24 20.28 2.37
N ARG A 85 10.01 21.06 3.13
CA ARG A 85 10.58 20.66 4.41
C ARG A 85 9.91 21.44 5.53
N GLN A 86 9.54 20.75 6.59
CA GLN A 86 9.07 21.37 7.83
C GLN A 86 10.21 21.42 8.86
N ALA A 87 10.10 22.32 9.83
CA ALA A 87 11.05 22.40 10.93
C ALA A 87 11.08 21.09 11.71
N ASN A 88 12.28 20.67 12.13
CA ASN A 88 12.50 19.45 12.92
C ASN A 88 12.01 18.13 12.26
N MET A 89 11.76 18.14 10.95
CA MET A 89 11.30 16.95 10.20
C MET A 89 12.44 15.95 9.98
N LEU A 90 12.13 14.64 9.92
CA LEU A 90 13.07 13.59 9.53
C LEU A 90 13.85 13.94 8.26
N PRO A 91 15.18 13.71 8.17
CA PRO A 91 15.98 14.10 7.00
C PRO A 91 15.42 13.63 5.66
N ASP A 92 14.89 12.42 5.62
CA ASP A 92 14.30 11.79 4.44
C ASP A 92 12.77 11.63 4.54
N GLY A 93 12.14 12.24 5.55
CA GLY A 93 10.69 12.21 5.70
C GLY A 93 9.95 12.90 4.54
N ILE A 94 8.70 12.50 4.36
CA ILE A 94 7.77 12.97 3.34
C ILE A 94 6.59 13.67 4.04
N VAL A 95 6.27 14.89 3.58
CA VAL A 95 5.05 15.59 4.03
C VAL A 95 3.86 14.96 3.33
N SER A 96 2.93 14.46 4.12
CA SER A 96 1.67 13.90 3.63
C SER A 96 0.65 15.02 3.52
N GLN A 97 -0.13 15.03 2.44
CA GLN A 97 -1.12 16.07 2.15
C GLN A 97 -2.51 15.50 2.43
N GLY A 98 -3.31 16.20 3.22
CA GLY A 98 -4.67 15.79 3.55
C GLY A 98 -5.72 16.49 2.69
N THR A 99 -6.84 15.80 2.48
CA THR A 99 -7.97 16.28 1.67
C THR A 99 -9.14 16.75 2.54
N VAL A 100 -9.22 16.36 3.81
CA VAL A 100 -10.35 16.66 4.70
C VAL A 100 -10.04 17.85 5.62
N ASP A 101 -9.72 17.64 6.90
CA ASP A 101 -9.52 18.71 7.89
C ASP A 101 -8.04 18.93 8.25
N ILE A 102 -7.20 17.93 8.05
CA ILE A 102 -5.74 18.02 8.08
C ILE A 102 -5.26 18.50 6.70
N ALA A 103 -4.43 19.54 6.68
CA ALA A 103 -3.78 20.02 5.45
C ALA A 103 -2.47 19.27 5.19
N GLU A 104 -1.63 19.11 6.22
CA GLU A 104 -0.33 18.47 6.11
C GLU A 104 -0.01 17.65 7.35
N ALA A 105 0.70 16.52 7.20
CA ALA A 105 1.25 15.76 8.32
C ALA A 105 2.69 15.31 8.05
N TRP A 106 3.52 15.29 9.08
CA TRP A 106 4.93 14.90 8.95
C TRP A 106 5.52 14.37 10.26
N LEU A 107 6.58 13.57 10.13
CA LEU A 107 7.34 13.00 11.24
C LEU A 107 8.45 13.95 11.69
N ILE A 108 8.61 14.11 13.01
CA ILE A 108 9.53 15.06 13.63
C ILE A 108 10.49 14.42 14.64
N GLY A 109 11.50 15.19 15.03
CA GLY A 109 12.45 14.86 16.09
C GLY A 109 13.32 13.66 15.71
N PRO A 110 14.24 13.80 14.74
CA PRO A 110 15.13 12.72 14.32
C PRO A 110 15.93 12.17 15.49
N THR A 111 16.00 10.85 15.63
CA THR A 111 16.72 10.18 16.72
C THR A 111 17.38 8.91 16.26
N LYS A 112 18.46 8.51 16.94
CA LYS A 112 19.21 7.26 16.69
C LYS A 112 18.98 6.21 17.78
N ARG A 113 17.96 6.39 18.64
CA ARG A 113 17.72 5.50 19.80
C ARG A 113 17.25 4.09 19.42
N TYR A 114 16.88 3.87 18.16
CA TYR A 114 16.45 2.60 17.63
C TYR A 114 17.11 2.37 16.28
N GLY A 115 18.21 1.60 16.27
CA GLY A 115 19.06 1.43 15.08
C GLY A 115 18.67 0.24 14.22
N HIS A 116 17.40 0.07 13.87
CA HIS A 116 16.96 -1.09 13.07
C HIS A 116 17.46 -1.01 11.63
N GLY A 117 17.42 0.16 11.00
CA GLY A 117 17.98 0.34 9.65
C GLY A 117 17.03 -0.08 8.52
N VAL A 118 15.77 -0.41 8.83
CA VAL A 118 14.87 -1.06 7.86
C VAL A 118 14.60 -0.16 6.64
N LEU A 119 14.60 1.16 6.83
CA LEU A 119 14.35 2.17 5.80
C LEU A 119 15.63 2.73 5.14
N GLY A 120 16.78 2.10 5.39
CA GLY A 120 18.05 2.40 4.72
C GLY A 120 18.94 3.43 5.43
N ASP A 121 18.50 3.97 6.56
CA ASP A 121 19.36 4.65 7.53
C ASP A 121 18.94 4.30 8.97
N GLY A 122 19.69 4.75 9.96
CA GLY A 122 19.42 4.48 11.38
C GLY A 122 18.81 5.68 12.11
N ILE A 123 17.99 6.48 11.44
CA ILE A 123 17.36 7.69 11.99
C ILE A 123 15.85 7.52 11.94
N GLU A 124 15.23 7.46 13.12
CA GLU A 124 13.79 7.33 13.26
C GLU A 124 13.17 8.57 13.89
N ALA A 125 11.84 8.70 13.82
CA ALA A 125 11.15 9.85 14.40
C ALA A 125 10.79 9.63 15.86
N SER A 126 10.90 10.70 16.65
CA SER A 126 10.48 10.71 18.05
C SER A 126 9.12 11.37 18.24
N GLY A 127 8.55 11.99 17.21
CA GLY A 127 7.21 12.58 17.25
C GLY A 127 6.60 12.72 15.87
N LEU A 128 5.38 13.23 15.82
CA LEU A 128 4.71 13.60 14.58
C LEU A 128 3.93 14.90 14.78
N SER A 129 3.73 15.64 13.69
CA SER A 129 2.99 16.89 13.64
C SER A 129 1.95 16.87 12.54
N ALA A 130 0.84 17.58 12.76
CA ALA A 130 -0.24 17.76 11.81
C ALA A 130 -0.63 19.23 11.75
N ARG A 131 -0.64 19.84 10.56
CA ARG A 131 -1.21 21.16 10.33
C ARG A 131 -2.66 20.98 9.88
N LEU A 132 -3.59 21.53 10.65
CA LEU A 132 -5.00 21.61 10.27
C LEU A 132 -5.21 22.66 9.19
N ARG A 133 -6.34 22.59 8.47
CA ARG A 133 -6.70 23.59 7.44
C ARG A 133 -6.87 25.01 7.98
N ASP A 134 -7.18 25.16 9.26
CA ASP A 134 -7.24 26.47 9.93
C ASP A 134 -5.87 27.03 10.36
N GLY A 135 -4.79 26.31 10.05
CA GLY A 135 -3.41 26.73 10.31
C GLY A 135 -2.85 26.28 11.65
N ARG A 136 -3.66 25.75 12.58
CA ARG A 136 -3.16 25.20 13.85
C ARG A 136 -2.24 24.00 13.58
N ILE A 137 -1.18 23.87 14.37
CA ILE A 137 -0.28 22.71 14.32
C ILE A 137 -0.44 21.92 15.61
N LEU A 138 -0.90 20.68 15.47
CA LEU A 138 -0.99 19.70 16.54
C LEU A 138 0.26 18.82 16.50
N SER A 139 0.69 18.28 17.64
CA SER A 139 1.85 17.38 17.68
C SER A 139 1.71 16.33 18.76
N TYR A 140 2.44 15.22 18.59
CA TYR A 140 2.62 14.17 19.58
C TYR A 140 4.09 13.80 19.69
N GLN A 141 4.59 13.71 20.92
CA GLN A 141 5.96 13.32 21.22
C GLN A 141 5.97 11.96 21.93
N LEU A 142 6.70 11.00 21.39
CA LEU A 142 6.89 9.69 22.01
C LEU A 142 7.81 9.79 23.22
N SER A 143 7.55 8.92 24.20
CA SER A 143 8.54 8.61 25.24
C SER A 143 9.80 7.96 24.63
N ASN A 144 10.86 7.83 25.41
CA ASN A 144 12.11 7.20 24.97
C ASN A 144 12.01 5.68 24.73
N ALA A 145 10.85 5.06 25.01
CA ALA A 145 10.64 3.62 24.85
C ALA A 145 10.22 3.18 23.44
N SER A 146 9.98 4.13 22.52
CA SER A 146 9.54 3.80 21.15
C SER A 146 9.97 4.86 20.14
N VAL A 147 9.90 4.56 18.84
CA VAL A 147 10.08 5.51 17.72
C VAL A 147 8.94 5.34 16.72
N PHE A 148 8.72 6.31 15.85
CA PHE A 148 7.99 6.07 14.61
C PHE A 148 8.98 5.64 13.54
N GLU A 149 8.84 4.40 13.06
CA GLU A 149 9.69 3.78 12.04
C GLU A 149 8.93 3.80 10.70
N ASP A 150 8.81 5.02 10.15
CA ASP A 150 8.06 5.34 8.94
C ASP A 150 8.70 6.60 8.30
N ARG A 151 8.39 6.91 7.03
CA ARG A 151 8.84 8.14 6.36
C ARG A 151 7.70 9.13 6.15
N SER A 152 6.45 8.70 6.33
CA SER A 152 5.25 9.50 6.09
C SER A 152 4.17 9.22 7.13
N VAL A 153 3.19 10.10 7.23
CA VAL A 153 2.01 9.91 8.07
C VAL A 153 0.81 9.70 7.16
N ARG A 154 0.22 8.51 7.15
CA ARG A 154 -0.95 8.25 6.29
C ARG A 154 -2.17 8.92 6.90
N LEU A 155 -3.05 9.44 6.06
CA LEU A 155 -4.27 10.16 6.45
C LEU A 155 -5.48 9.44 5.86
N ALA A 156 -6.48 9.17 6.69
CA ALA A 156 -7.77 8.62 6.27
C ALA A 156 -8.80 8.83 7.38
N ASP A 157 -10.05 9.11 7.01
CA ASP A 157 -11.21 9.07 7.90
C ASP A 157 -11.58 7.60 8.13
N LEU A 158 -11.16 7.05 9.27
CA LEU A 158 -11.30 5.63 9.59
C LEU A 158 -12.62 5.31 10.30
N ASP A 159 -13.25 6.30 10.93
CA ASP A 159 -14.52 6.15 11.66
C ASP A 159 -15.71 6.87 11.01
N ASP A 160 -15.52 7.40 9.80
CA ASP A 160 -16.53 8.09 8.96
C ASP A 160 -17.16 9.29 9.69
N ASP A 161 -16.36 10.01 10.48
CA ASP A 161 -16.80 11.18 11.24
C ASP A 161 -16.55 12.52 10.52
N GLY A 162 -15.99 12.45 9.31
CA GLY A 162 -15.66 13.59 8.46
C GLY A 162 -14.32 14.23 8.81
N ARG A 163 -13.41 13.50 9.48
CA ARG A 163 -12.06 13.98 9.84
C ARG A 163 -11.02 12.89 9.59
N ASP A 164 -9.81 13.30 9.23
CA ASP A 164 -8.72 12.36 9.00
C ASP A 164 -8.09 11.91 10.33
N GLU A 165 -7.96 10.60 10.52
CA GLU A 165 -6.98 10.00 11.42
C GLU A 165 -5.59 10.00 10.80
N LEU A 166 -4.58 9.92 11.67
CA LEU A 166 -3.17 9.82 11.31
C LEU A 166 -2.64 8.42 11.65
N ILE A 167 -2.20 7.69 10.63
CA ILE A 167 -1.75 6.31 10.73
C ILE A 167 -0.22 6.25 10.56
N VAL A 168 0.46 5.67 11.56
CA VAL A 168 1.92 5.53 11.60
C VAL A 168 2.34 4.18 12.16
N VAL A 169 3.57 3.76 11.85
CA VAL A 169 4.20 2.58 12.45
C VAL A 169 5.02 2.99 13.67
N ARG A 170 4.61 2.53 14.86
CA ARG A 170 5.34 2.78 16.10
C ARG A 170 6.14 1.55 16.50
N SER A 171 7.46 1.65 16.54
CA SER A 171 8.36 0.59 16.97
C SER A 171 8.80 0.79 18.42
N TYR A 172 8.39 -0.12 19.29
CA TYR A 172 8.84 -0.21 20.66
C TYR A 172 10.25 -0.83 20.72
N LEU A 173 11.10 -0.27 21.57
CA LEU A 173 12.51 -0.67 21.68
C LEU A 173 12.70 -2.13 22.13
N ASP A 174 11.72 -2.68 22.86
CA ASP A 174 11.73 -4.02 23.44
C ASP A 174 10.64 -4.96 22.86
N ALA A 175 9.66 -4.43 22.12
CA ALA A 175 8.50 -5.20 21.64
C ALA A 175 8.24 -5.10 20.12
N GLY A 176 8.97 -4.27 19.39
CA GLY A 176 8.81 -4.13 17.94
C GLY A 176 7.62 -3.27 17.53
N ALA A 177 7.25 -3.35 16.25
CA ALA A 177 6.27 -2.46 15.64
C ALA A 177 4.82 -2.78 16.04
N ALA A 178 4.03 -1.72 16.17
CA ALA A 178 2.58 -1.70 16.21
C ALA A 178 2.07 -0.68 15.18
N LEU A 179 0.86 -0.90 14.66
CA LEU A 179 0.13 0.12 13.91
C LEU A 179 -0.54 1.04 14.92
N THR A 180 -0.24 2.34 14.87
CA THR A 180 -0.82 3.33 15.77
C THR A 180 -1.64 4.34 14.98
N VAL A 181 -2.88 4.56 15.45
CA VAL A 181 -3.81 5.55 14.91
C VAL A 181 -3.92 6.70 15.89
N PHE A 182 -3.68 7.91 15.41
CA PHE A 182 -3.90 9.15 16.13
C PHE A 182 -5.10 9.88 15.56
N GLY A 183 -5.77 10.63 16.41
CA GLY A 183 -6.81 11.57 16.03
C GLY A 183 -6.66 12.86 16.82
N HIS A 184 -7.53 13.81 16.54
CA HIS A 184 -7.66 15.04 17.32
C HIS A 184 -9.11 15.30 17.69
N LYS A 185 -9.33 16.23 18.61
CA LYS A 185 -10.67 16.63 19.03
C LYS A 185 -10.79 18.15 18.93
N PRO A 186 -11.97 18.68 18.54
CA PRO A 186 -12.24 20.10 18.59
C PRO A 186 -11.91 20.70 19.96
N GLY A 187 -11.23 21.84 19.97
CA GLY A 187 -10.80 22.53 21.20
C GLY A 187 -9.61 21.90 21.93
N VAL A 188 -9.02 20.81 21.42
CA VAL A 188 -7.82 20.19 22.01
C VAL A 188 -6.62 20.45 21.12
N GLU A 189 -5.60 21.13 21.66
CA GLU A 189 -4.36 21.47 20.94
C GLU A 189 -3.30 20.35 21.00
N ALA A 190 -3.73 19.09 20.85
CA ALA A 190 -2.83 17.95 20.86
C ALA A 190 -3.44 16.77 20.10
N LEU A 191 -2.57 16.00 19.44
CA LEU A 191 -2.91 14.69 18.91
C LEU A 191 -3.01 13.68 20.05
N ARG A 192 -3.85 12.66 19.87
CA ARG A 192 -4.04 11.59 20.86
C ARG A 192 -4.14 10.25 20.17
N VAL A 193 -3.62 9.20 20.83
CA VAL A 193 -3.81 7.83 20.37
C VAL A 193 -5.31 7.47 20.43
N VAL A 194 -5.86 7.07 19.29
CA VAL A 194 -7.22 6.56 19.14
C VAL A 194 -7.22 5.07 19.37
N ALA A 195 -6.36 4.35 18.65
CA ALA A 195 -6.18 2.90 18.73
C ALA A 195 -4.73 2.52 18.40
N GLU A 196 -4.32 1.34 18.85
CA GLU A 196 -3.02 0.74 18.54
C GLU A 196 -3.19 -0.79 18.50
N THR A 197 -2.50 -1.48 17.59
CA THR A 197 -2.42 -2.95 17.64
C THR A 197 -1.49 -3.37 18.77
N GLU A 198 -1.57 -4.63 19.20
CA GLU A 198 -0.49 -5.21 20.00
C GLU A 198 0.84 -5.11 19.21
N PRO A 199 1.97 -4.76 19.85
CA PRO A 199 3.27 -4.85 19.23
C PRO A 199 3.57 -6.29 18.81
N ILE A 200 4.41 -6.46 17.77
CA ILE A 200 4.76 -7.80 17.24
C ILE A 200 5.36 -8.75 18.31
N GLY A 201 5.91 -8.20 19.40
CA GLY A 201 6.36 -8.93 20.58
C GLY A 201 7.86 -9.18 20.63
N LEU A 202 8.62 -8.69 19.65
CA LEU A 202 10.09 -8.74 19.62
C LEU A 202 10.64 -7.46 18.99
N PRO A 203 11.77 -6.91 19.51
CA PRO A 203 12.41 -5.75 18.89
C PRO A 203 12.92 -6.10 17.50
N TYR A 204 13.12 -5.09 16.66
CA TYR A 204 13.57 -5.27 15.27
C TYR A 204 12.62 -6.17 14.45
N ARG A 205 11.34 -6.06 14.77
CA ARG A 205 10.24 -6.56 13.95
C ARG A 205 9.40 -5.38 13.54
N TRP A 206 9.23 -5.26 12.23
CA TRP A 206 8.59 -4.12 11.60
C TRP A 206 7.40 -4.58 10.77
N LEU A 207 6.48 -3.67 10.51
CA LEU A 207 5.35 -3.86 9.60
C LEU A 207 5.30 -2.68 8.63
N ASN A 208 4.75 -2.90 7.44
CA ASN A 208 4.62 -1.85 6.45
C ASN A 208 3.17 -1.74 5.98
N PRO A 209 2.48 -0.61 6.24
CA PRO A 209 1.15 -0.37 5.70
C PRO A 209 1.19 -0.32 4.18
N ALA A 210 0.28 -1.06 3.55
CA ALA A 210 0.17 -1.24 2.11
C ALA A 210 -0.83 -0.25 1.49
N ALA A 211 -2.04 -0.16 2.06
CA ALA A 211 -3.13 0.67 1.53
C ALA A 211 -4.23 0.88 2.58
N ILE A 212 -5.12 1.84 2.31
CA ILE A 212 -6.33 2.10 3.10
C ILE A 212 -7.49 2.24 2.10
N ALA A 213 -8.51 1.41 2.21
CA ALA A 213 -9.71 1.42 1.37
C ALA A 213 -10.81 0.58 2.02
N ASP A 214 -12.06 0.79 1.59
CA ASP A 214 -13.21 -0.08 1.91
C ASP A 214 -13.12 -1.37 1.08
N PHE A 215 -12.31 -2.32 1.55
CA PHE A 215 -11.98 -3.51 0.77
C PHE A 215 -13.11 -4.53 0.71
N ASP A 216 -13.98 -4.57 1.72
CA ASP A 216 -15.12 -5.48 1.75
C ASP A 216 -16.44 -4.86 1.27
N GLY A 217 -16.47 -3.54 1.04
CA GLY A 217 -17.59 -2.80 0.46
C GLY A 217 -18.70 -2.51 1.46
N ASP A 218 -18.39 -2.50 2.76
CA ASP A 218 -19.37 -2.30 3.83
C ASP A 218 -19.55 -0.83 4.26
N GLY A 219 -18.79 0.07 3.64
CA GLY A 219 -18.81 1.51 3.86
C GLY A 219 -17.82 1.99 4.94
N ARG A 220 -17.08 1.10 5.59
CA ARG A 220 -15.93 1.44 6.44
C ARG A 220 -14.64 1.11 5.72
N VAL A 221 -13.54 1.72 6.13
CA VAL A 221 -12.23 1.50 5.48
C VAL A 221 -11.34 0.61 6.34
N GLU A 222 -10.62 -0.29 5.69
CA GLU A 222 -9.62 -1.13 6.33
C GLU A 222 -8.21 -0.66 6.00
N ILE A 223 -7.33 -0.81 6.98
CA ILE A 223 -5.90 -0.61 6.83
C ILE A 223 -5.27 -1.95 6.47
N ALA A 224 -4.83 -2.10 5.23
CA ALA A 224 -4.04 -3.22 4.77
C ALA A 224 -2.56 -3.01 5.17
N LEU A 225 -1.93 -4.00 5.80
CA LEU A 225 -0.50 -3.94 6.14
C LEU A 225 0.18 -5.31 6.07
N VAL A 226 1.48 -5.32 5.82
CA VAL A 226 2.28 -6.56 5.86
C VAL A 226 3.15 -6.57 7.12
N VAL A 227 2.92 -7.54 7.99
CA VAL A 227 3.73 -7.80 9.19
C VAL A 227 4.99 -8.56 8.81
N THR A 228 6.15 -8.04 9.23
CA THR A 228 7.48 -8.62 8.97
C THR A 228 7.72 -8.94 7.48
N PRO A 229 7.64 -7.95 6.57
CA PRO A 229 7.72 -8.18 5.13
C PRO A 229 9.03 -8.83 4.64
N HIS A 230 10.06 -8.89 5.49
CA HIS A 230 11.35 -9.53 5.16
C HIS A 230 11.49 -10.96 5.68
N ILE A 231 10.54 -11.44 6.48
CA ILE A 231 10.63 -12.72 7.19
C ILE A 231 9.29 -13.46 7.11
N GLY A 232 8.28 -12.99 7.85
CA GLY A 232 6.99 -13.68 7.96
C GLY A 232 6.03 -13.36 6.82
N GLY A 233 5.98 -12.10 6.39
CA GLY A 233 5.22 -11.69 5.21
C GLY A 233 3.70 -11.93 5.32
N ILE A 234 3.10 -11.53 6.45
CA ILE A 234 1.68 -11.72 6.72
C ILE A 234 0.92 -10.45 6.38
N LEU A 235 0.09 -10.49 5.35
CA LEU A 235 -0.88 -9.44 5.06
C LEU A 235 -2.03 -9.51 6.07
N LYS A 236 -2.41 -8.37 6.64
CA LYS A 236 -3.55 -8.21 7.55
C LYS A 236 -4.42 -7.04 7.10
N MET A 237 -5.74 -7.17 7.26
CA MET A 237 -6.72 -6.09 7.15
C MET A 237 -7.22 -5.74 8.56
N TYR A 238 -7.17 -4.46 8.90
CA TYR A 238 -7.65 -3.93 10.18
C TYR A 238 -8.73 -2.89 9.98
N GLU A 239 -9.87 -3.05 10.63
CA GLU A 239 -10.94 -2.05 10.72
C GLU A 239 -10.87 -1.34 12.08
N LEU A 240 -11.09 -0.02 12.11
CA LEU A 240 -11.23 0.72 13.36
C LEU A 240 -12.64 0.54 13.92
N ARG A 241 -12.77 -0.17 15.06
CA ARG A 241 -14.04 -0.37 15.77
C ARG A 241 -14.01 0.32 17.13
N GLY A 242 -14.54 1.54 17.16
CA GLY A 242 -14.50 2.40 18.33
C GLY A 242 -13.07 2.83 18.68
N ARG A 243 -12.45 2.20 19.67
CA ARG A 243 -11.06 2.52 20.11
C ARG A 243 -10.09 1.36 19.90
N ARG A 244 -10.41 0.45 18.99
CA ARG A 244 -9.63 -0.77 18.74
C ARG A 244 -9.47 -1.01 17.25
N LEU A 245 -8.29 -1.44 16.85
CA LEU A 245 -8.05 -2.01 15.52
C LEU A 245 -8.40 -3.49 15.58
N VAL A 246 -9.45 -3.89 14.87
CA VAL A 246 -9.92 -5.27 14.81
C VAL A 246 -9.38 -5.91 13.54
N GLU A 247 -8.65 -7.01 13.69
CA GLU A 247 -8.21 -7.81 12.54
C GLU A 247 -9.41 -8.54 11.95
N GLU A 248 -9.67 -8.30 10.68
CA GLU A 248 -10.79 -8.91 9.96
C GLU A 248 -10.36 -10.08 9.10
N TRP A 249 -9.16 -9.97 8.56
CA TRP A 249 -8.59 -10.97 7.67
C TRP A 249 -7.08 -10.95 7.71
N SER A 250 -6.48 -12.13 7.55
CA SER A 250 -5.03 -12.23 7.34
C SER A 250 -4.64 -13.44 6.52
N ARG A 251 -3.47 -13.33 5.88
CA ARG A 251 -2.85 -14.39 5.08
C ARG A 251 -1.35 -14.18 4.93
N ASP A 252 -0.60 -15.26 4.94
CA ASP A 252 0.83 -15.28 4.66
C ASP A 252 1.16 -15.20 3.16
N GLY A 253 2.45 -15.03 2.84
CA GLY A 253 2.96 -15.13 1.48
C GLY A 253 3.10 -13.80 0.72
N PHE A 254 3.28 -12.69 1.46
CA PHE A 254 3.38 -11.33 0.91
C PHE A 254 4.65 -10.60 1.35
N SER A 255 5.18 -9.70 0.51
CA SER A 255 6.28 -8.79 0.87
C SER A 255 6.13 -7.48 0.10
N ASN A 256 5.74 -6.40 0.78
CA ASN A 256 5.64 -5.05 0.21
C ASN A 256 6.84 -4.15 0.57
N HIS A 257 8.00 -4.74 0.93
CA HIS A 257 9.20 -3.96 1.24
C HIS A 257 10.47 -4.76 0.97
N ALA A 258 11.50 -4.09 0.46
CA ALA A 258 12.86 -4.63 0.40
C ALA A 258 13.69 -4.04 1.54
N MET A 259 14.34 -4.89 2.34
CA MET A 259 15.15 -4.46 3.50
C MET A 259 16.16 -3.38 3.10
N GLY A 260 16.21 -2.27 3.85
CA GLY A 260 17.10 -1.13 3.60
C GLY A 260 16.63 -0.19 2.48
N SER A 261 15.48 -0.45 1.86
CA SER A 261 14.88 0.44 0.85
C SER A 261 14.15 1.60 1.53
N ARG A 262 14.13 2.75 0.84
CA ARG A 262 13.26 3.89 1.21
C ARG A 262 11.84 3.76 0.66
N ILE A 263 11.56 2.72 -0.12
CA ILE A 263 10.31 2.55 -0.85
C ILE A 263 9.32 1.76 0.00
N GLN A 264 8.39 2.46 0.63
CA GLN A 264 7.30 1.85 1.41
C GLN A 264 6.03 1.57 0.58
N ALA A 265 5.87 2.25 -0.56
CA ALA A 265 4.70 2.16 -1.44
C ALA A 265 4.79 1.03 -2.48
N MET A 266 5.17 -0.18 -2.07
CA MET A 266 5.20 -1.36 -2.95
C MET A 266 3.88 -2.13 -2.90
N ALA A 267 2.77 -1.40 -3.02
CA ALA A 267 1.41 -1.89 -3.13
C ALA A 267 0.57 -0.80 -3.83
N ALA A 268 -0.50 -1.18 -4.50
CA ALA A 268 -1.44 -0.25 -5.13
C ALA A 268 -2.86 -0.78 -5.04
N VAL A 269 -3.83 0.12 -5.01
CA VAL A 269 -5.26 -0.21 -5.06
C VAL A 269 -5.83 0.40 -6.33
N VAL A 270 -6.66 -0.36 -7.03
CA VAL A 270 -7.46 0.12 -8.17
C VAL A 270 -8.88 -0.42 -8.03
N ASP A 271 -9.86 0.33 -8.55
CA ASP A 271 -11.24 -0.14 -8.69
C ASP A 271 -11.66 -0.01 -10.15
N TRP A 272 -12.00 -1.15 -10.76
CA TRP A 272 -12.45 -1.24 -12.14
C TRP A 272 -13.97 -1.44 -12.24
N GLY A 273 -14.71 -0.83 -11.30
CA GLY A 273 -16.17 -0.89 -11.18
C GLY A 273 -16.68 -2.16 -10.50
N LYS A 274 -15.82 -2.84 -9.73
CA LYS A 274 -16.16 -4.11 -9.04
C LYS A 274 -15.80 -4.11 -7.56
N GLY A 275 -15.37 -2.97 -7.03
CA GLY A 275 -14.80 -2.82 -5.71
C GLY A 275 -13.27 -2.73 -5.77
N PRO A 276 -12.64 -2.20 -4.72
CA PRO A 276 -11.20 -1.99 -4.69
C PRO A 276 -10.43 -3.31 -4.61
N VAL A 277 -9.32 -3.36 -5.34
CA VAL A 277 -8.44 -4.53 -5.40
C VAL A 277 -7.04 -4.11 -5.06
N LEU A 278 -6.50 -4.76 -4.03
CA LEU A 278 -5.13 -4.56 -3.59
C LEU A 278 -4.18 -5.43 -4.41
N TYR A 279 -3.27 -4.78 -5.12
CA TYR A 279 -2.15 -5.40 -5.81
C TYR A 279 -0.89 -5.22 -4.98
N LEU A 280 -0.27 -6.32 -4.59
CA LEU A 280 1.00 -6.30 -3.86
C LEU A 280 1.83 -7.57 -4.16
N PRO A 281 3.16 -7.52 -3.95
CA PRO A 281 4.01 -8.64 -4.29
C PRO A 281 3.80 -9.87 -3.40
N ASP A 282 4.11 -11.03 -3.96
CA ASP A 282 4.35 -12.23 -3.16
C ASP A 282 5.56 -12.08 -2.22
N ALA A 283 5.75 -13.04 -1.30
CA ALA A 283 6.82 -13.03 -0.30
C ALA A 283 8.24 -12.91 -0.89
N HIS A 284 8.45 -13.33 -2.13
CA HIS A 284 9.76 -13.23 -2.79
C HIS A 284 9.88 -11.95 -3.62
N ARG A 285 8.77 -11.23 -3.83
CA ARG A 285 8.62 -10.13 -4.79
C ARG A 285 8.83 -10.55 -6.24
N HIS A 286 8.60 -11.82 -6.58
CA HIS A 286 8.75 -12.35 -7.96
C HIS A 286 7.41 -12.49 -8.70
N GLY A 287 6.34 -11.98 -8.13
CA GLY A 287 5.03 -11.93 -8.75
C GLY A 287 4.12 -11.00 -7.98
N ILE A 288 3.00 -10.65 -8.60
CA ILE A 288 1.93 -9.87 -7.97
C ILE A 288 0.81 -10.81 -7.55
N ARG A 289 0.23 -10.54 -6.38
CA ARG A 289 -1.04 -11.11 -5.92
C ARG A 289 -2.09 -10.01 -5.92
N GLN A 290 -3.29 -10.37 -6.40
CA GLN A 290 -4.48 -9.56 -6.24
C GLN A 290 -5.21 -10.02 -4.98
N VAL A 291 -5.63 -9.09 -4.15
CA VAL A 291 -6.48 -9.33 -2.98
C VAL A 291 -7.74 -8.49 -3.14
N TYR A 292 -8.90 -9.16 -3.15
CA TYR A 292 -10.20 -8.53 -3.37
C TYR A 292 -11.28 -9.26 -2.59
N PHE A 293 -12.38 -8.58 -2.31
CA PHE A 293 -13.54 -9.19 -1.66
C PHE A 293 -14.53 -9.75 -2.69
N ALA A 294 -14.99 -10.97 -2.46
CA ALA A 294 -16.05 -11.63 -3.21
C ALA A 294 -17.26 -11.88 -2.30
N GLU A 295 -18.33 -12.49 -2.83
CA GLU A 295 -19.60 -12.68 -2.10
C GLU A 295 -19.45 -13.37 -0.73
N ASP A 296 -18.42 -14.21 -0.55
CA ASP A 296 -18.17 -14.99 0.65
C ASP A 296 -16.87 -14.62 1.39
N GLY A 297 -16.22 -13.51 1.01
CA GLY A 297 -15.03 -13.00 1.69
C GLY A 297 -13.83 -12.70 0.78
N TYR A 298 -12.70 -12.40 1.42
CA TYR A 298 -11.45 -12.09 0.72
C TYR A 298 -10.91 -13.27 -0.09
N ARG A 299 -10.56 -12.99 -1.34
CA ARG A 299 -9.90 -13.89 -2.28
C ARG A 299 -8.49 -13.39 -2.58
N VAL A 300 -7.60 -14.35 -2.87
CA VAL A 300 -6.24 -14.04 -3.32
C VAL A 300 -5.97 -14.80 -4.60
N GLN A 301 -5.57 -14.07 -5.63
CA GLN A 301 -5.21 -14.63 -6.93
C GLN A 301 -3.77 -14.24 -7.26
N ALA A 302 -2.93 -15.24 -7.54
CA ALA A 302 -1.58 -15.01 -8.03
C ALA A 302 -1.62 -14.72 -9.53
N LEU A 303 -0.85 -13.72 -9.94
CA LEU A 303 -0.57 -13.46 -11.35
C LEU A 303 0.68 -14.22 -11.81
N PRO A 304 0.89 -14.39 -13.13
CA PRO A 304 2.14 -14.89 -13.67
C PRO A 304 3.35 -14.14 -13.07
N GLY A 305 4.31 -14.90 -12.57
CA GLY A 305 5.53 -14.36 -11.99
C GLY A 305 6.52 -13.85 -13.03
N HIS A 306 7.62 -13.30 -12.53
CA HIS A 306 8.75 -12.79 -13.30
C HIS A 306 10.07 -13.15 -12.62
N GLU A 307 11.14 -13.27 -13.43
CA GLU A 307 12.43 -13.79 -12.96
C GLU A 307 13.16 -12.87 -11.98
N GLN A 308 12.86 -11.57 -11.98
CA GLN A 308 13.56 -10.56 -11.19
C GLN A 308 12.64 -9.99 -10.12
N PRO A 309 13.13 -9.64 -8.92
CA PRO A 309 12.26 -9.10 -7.88
C PRO A 309 11.74 -7.71 -8.24
N ILE A 310 10.58 -7.33 -7.71
CA ILE A 310 10.08 -5.96 -7.73
C ILE A 310 10.96 -5.09 -6.83
N ILE A 311 11.41 -3.95 -7.35
CA ILE A 311 12.32 -3.02 -6.64
C ILE A 311 11.79 -1.59 -6.53
N THR A 312 10.69 -1.25 -7.19
CA THR A 312 10.10 0.10 -7.17
C THR A 312 8.85 0.17 -6.29
N ALA A 313 8.28 1.37 -6.16
CA ALA A 313 6.89 1.51 -5.77
C ALA A 313 5.98 0.85 -6.83
N LEU A 314 4.78 0.46 -6.42
CA LEU A 314 3.66 0.20 -7.33
C LEU A 314 2.88 1.51 -7.45
N MET A 315 2.57 1.92 -8.68
CA MET A 315 1.81 3.14 -8.94
C MET A 315 0.49 2.77 -9.61
N ALA A 316 -0.62 3.27 -9.09
CA ALA A 316 -1.92 3.29 -9.75
C ALA A 316 -2.10 4.63 -10.45
N ALA A 317 -2.42 4.63 -11.75
CA ALA A 317 -2.80 5.81 -12.51
C ALA A 317 -3.41 5.41 -13.86
N ASP A 318 -4.30 6.24 -14.40
CA ASP A 318 -4.79 6.17 -15.77
C ASP A 318 -3.66 6.46 -16.78
N LEU A 319 -3.05 5.41 -17.34
CA LEU A 319 -1.87 5.50 -18.21
C LEU A 319 -2.22 5.62 -19.70
N ASP A 320 -3.42 5.23 -20.11
CA ASP A 320 -3.90 5.34 -21.50
C ASP A 320 -5.05 6.34 -21.73
N GLY A 321 -5.63 6.89 -20.67
CA GLY A 321 -6.68 7.90 -20.70
C GLY A 321 -8.09 7.33 -20.81
N ASP A 322 -8.32 6.06 -20.46
CA ASP A 322 -9.64 5.42 -20.51
C ASP A 322 -10.51 5.67 -19.26
N GLY A 323 -9.93 6.30 -18.23
CA GLY A 323 -10.59 6.64 -16.96
C GLY A 323 -10.48 5.56 -15.88
N PHE A 324 -9.76 4.46 -16.12
CA PHE A 324 -9.42 3.47 -15.12
C PHE A 324 -7.91 3.50 -14.83
N ASP A 325 -7.54 3.24 -13.57
CA ASP A 325 -6.13 3.20 -13.21
C ASP A 325 -5.48 1.85 -13.56
N GLU A 326 -4.31 1.88 -14.19
CA GLU A 326 -3.41 0.73 -14.31
C GLU A 326 -2.41 0.69 -13.16
N VAL A 327 -1.94 -0.51 -12.82
CA VAL A 327 -0.86 -0.69 -11.85
C VAL A 327 0.48 -0.89 -12.57
N VAL A 328 1.44 0.01 -12.40
CA VAL A 328 2.80 -0.09 -12.96
C VAL A 328 3.87 -0.27 -11.89
N TYR A 329 4.86 -1.11 -12.19
CA TYR A 329 5.99 -1.41 -11.31
C TYR A 329 7.26 -1.79 -12.09
N GLY A 330 8.42 -1.68 -11.44
CA GLY A 330 9.73 -1.96 -12.00
C GLY A 330 10.46 -3.13 -11.32
N LEU A 331 11.19 -3.89 -12.12
CA LEU A 331 11.91 -5.10 -11.73
C LEU A 331 13.41 -4.87 -11.52
N GLY A 332 14.09 -5.81 -10.87
CA GLY A 332 15.52 -5.77 -10.55
C GLY A 332 16.47 -5.65 -11.75
N ASN A 333 16.04 -6.07 -12.94
CA ASN A 333 16.76 -5.86 -14.20
C ASN A 333 16.46 -4.49 -14.86
N GLY A 334 15.63 -3.65 -14.23
CA GLY A 334 15.22 -2.35 -14.73
C GLY A 334 14.04 -2.37 -15.70
N GLU A 335 13.43 -3.52 -15.93
CA GLU A 335 12.24 -3.67 -16.77
C GLU A 335 10.97 -3.12 -16.09
N LEU A 336 10.04 -2.60 -16.87
CA LEU A 336 8.71 -2.20 -16.41
C LEU A 336 7.65 -3.25 -16.72
N ARG A 337 6.68 -3.34 -15.82
CA ARG A 337 5.47 -4.13 -15.93
C ARG A 337 4.27 -3.23 -15.68
N ALA A 338 3.19 -3.42 -16.42
CA ALA A 338 1.91 -2.80 -16.11
C ALA A 338 0.80 -3.86 -16.11
N LEU A 339 -0.08 -3.78 -15.13
CA LEU A 339 -1.32 -4.54 -15.05
C LEU A 339 -2.41 -3.67 -15.68
N HIS A 340 -2.80 -4.05 -16.88
CA HIS A 340 -3.81 -3.36 -17.67
C HIS A 340 -5.09 -4.18 -17.62
N ARG A 341 -6.21 -3.50 -17.33
CA ARG A 341 -7.55 -4.05 -17.46
C ARG A 341 -7.77 -4.66 -18.86
N ARG A 342 -8.55 -5.73 -18.92
CA ARG A 342 -9.01 -6.33 -20.19
C ARG A 342 -10.33 -5.76 -20.67
#